data_AF-A0A925Q1G8-F1
#
_entry.id   AF-A0A925Q1G8-F1
#
_cell.length_a   1.000
_cell.length_b   1.000
_cell.length_c   1.000
_cell.angle_alpha   90.00
_cell.angle_beta   90.00
_cell.angle_gamma   90.00
#
_symmetry.space_group_name_H-M   'P 1'
#
loop_
_entity.id
_entity.type
_entity.pdbx_description
1 polymer ?
#
loop_
_entity_poly.entity_id
_entity_poly.type
_entity_poly.pdbx_seq_one_letter_code
_entity_poly.pdbx_strand_id
1 'polypeptide(L)'
;LLYVTFIESGTNIMGPSISAVLANNMSVAAAPWLGLTIAALGVWILFKTQLDVIEGMTRSITDILWTGSVRVRDWRGGDVRAVYYIVLSVIAIWGIVASMFVAPDLLLKIGANIAGIVFIVAAIHVLYVNTKLLPPALRPPTWRRCTLLAMVAFYGFFLVLVAKSFL
;
A
#
# COMPACT_ATOMS: atom_id res chain seq x y z
N LEU A 1 -8.66 -20.41 -2.67
CA LEU A 1 -9.28 -21.69 -3.11
C LEU A 1 -10.18 -21.57 -4.34
N LEU A 2 -10.75 -20.40 -4.69
CA LEU A 2 -11.54 -20.22 -5.94
C LEU A 2 -10.72 -20.01 -7.23
N TYR A 3 -9.44 -19.68 -7.12
CA TYR A 3 -8.59 -19.34 -8.27
C TYR A 3 -8.04 -20.55 -9.03
N VAL A 4 -7.87 -21.70 -8.36
CA VAL A 4 -7.23 -22.90 -8.93
C VAL A 4 -8.22 -23.73 -9.77
N THR A 5 -9.52 -23.49 -9.61
CA THR A 5 -10.57 -24.23 -10.34
C THR A 5 -10.76 -23.75 -11.77
N PHE A 6 -10.31 -22.54 -12.12
CA PHE A 6 -10.61 -21.90 -13.40
C PHE A 6 -9.37 -21.45 -14.20
N ILE A 7 -8.16 -21.82 -13.74
CA ILE A 7 -6.89 -21.49 -14.38
C ILE A 7 -6.11 -22.80 -14.57
N GLU A 8 -5.75 -23.13 -15.81
CA GLU A 8 -4.93 -24.30 -16.10
C GLU A 8 -3.57 -24.21 -15.38
N SER A 9 -3.24 -25.28 -14.64
CA SER A 9 -1.96 -25.42 -13.92
C SER A 9 -0.78 -25.24 -14.89
N GLY A 10 0.05 -24.21 -14.66
CA GLY A 10 1.23 -23.92 -15.47
C GLY A 10 1.09 -22.74 -16.44
N THR A 11 -0.07 -22.09 -16.52
CA THR A 11 -0.21 -20.84 -17.30
C THR A 11 0.53 -19.68 -16.63
N ASN A 12 1.35 -18.97 -17.39
CA ASN A 12 2.05 -17.78 -16.93
C ASN A 12 1.05 -16.61 -16.80
N ILE A 13 0.43 -16.50 -15.62
CA ILE A 13 -0.50 -15.42 -15.28
C ILE A 13 0.19 -14.11 -14.88
N MET A 14 1.53 -14.01 -14.98
CA MET A 14 2.29 -12.80 -14.65
C MET A 14 2.21 -11.74 -15.76
N GLY A 15 1.03 -11.55 -16.36
CA GLY A 15 0.74 -10.50 -17.34
C GLY A 15 -0.12 -9.38 -16.75
N PRO A 16 -0.39 -8.30 -17.51
CA PRO A 16 -0.98 -7.04 -17.03
C PRO A 16 -2.39 -7.12 -16.43
N SER A 17 -2.98 -8.30 -16.23
CA SER A 17 -4.36 -8.38 -15.74
C SER A 17 -4.75 -9.74 -15.18
N ILE A 18 -4.15 -10.18 -14.08
CA ILE A 18 -4.64 -11.37 -13.33
C ILE A 18 -6.17 -11.25 -13.08
N SER A 19 -6.63 -10.04 -12.73
CA SER A 19 -8.04 -9.71 -12.53
C SER A 19 -8.88 -9.77 -13.82
N ALA A 20 -8.34 -9.33 -14.97
CA ALA A 20 -9.08 -9.41 -16.23
C ALA A 20 -9.05 -10.81 -16.85
N VAL A 21 -8.00 -11.59 -16.59
CA VAL A 21 -7.94 -13.02 -16.94
C VAL A 21 -9.00 -13.77 -16.14
N LEU A 22 -9.13 -13.51 -14.84
CA LEU A 22 -10.21 -14.09 -14.04
C LEU A 22 -11.59 -13.67 -14.56
N ALA A 23 -11.80 -12.38 -14.84
CA ALA A 23 -13.06 -11.86 -15.37
C ALA A 23 -13.42 -12.49 -16.73
N ASN A 24 -12.45 -12.62 -17.62
CA ASN A 24 -12.63 -13.25 -18.93
C ASN A 24 -12.97 -14.74 -18.79
N ASN A 25 -12.24 -15.48 -17.96
CA ASN A 25 -12.53 -16.89 -17.72
C ASN A 25 -13.91 -17.11 -17.08
N MET A 26 -14.32 -16.24 -16.16
CA MET A 26 -15.68 -16.30 -15.58
C MET A 26 -16.77 -15.93 -16.60
N SER A 27 -16.46 -15.02 -17.53
CA SER A 27 -17.39 -14.63 -18.60
C SER A 27 -17.70 -15.79 -19.54
N VAL A 28 -16.69 -16.61 -19.83
CA VAL A 28 -16.76 -17.78 -20.71
C VAL A 28 -17.32 -19.00 -19.98
N ALA A 29 -16.93 -19.22 -18.71
CA ALA A 29 -17.31 -20.41 -17.95
C ALA A 29 -18.71 -20.33 -17.30
N ALA A 30 -19.18 -19.13 -16.93
CA ALA A 30 -20.45 -18.95 -16.22
C ALA A 30 -21.41 -18.04 -16.99
N ALA A 31 -21.11 -16.74 -17.09
CA ALA A 31 -21.93 -15.80 -17.85
C ALA A 31 -21.19 -14.47 -18.10
N PRO A 32 -21.45 -13.78 -19.24
CA PRO A 32 -20.80 -12.50 -19.56
C PRO A 32 -21.00 -11.40 -18.49
N TRP A 33 -22.17 -11.36 -17.85
CA TRP A 33 -22.48 -10.38 -16.81
C TRP A 33 -21.65 -10.59 -15.54
N LEU A 34 -21.28 -11.84 -15.21
CA LEU A 34 -20.40 -12.16 -14.08
C LEU A 34 -18.96 -11.71 -14.34
N GLY A 35 -18.49 -11.86 -15.59
CA GLY A 35 -17.20 -11.32 -15.99
C GLY A 35 -17.15 -9.79 -15.82
N LEU A 36 -18.19 -9.10 -16.30
CA LEU A 36 -18.31 -7.65 -16.16
C LEU A 36 -18.34 -7.18 -14.70
N THR A 37 -19.10 -7.86 -13.82
CA THR A 37 -19.15 -7.49 -12.41
C THR A 37 -17.81 -7.68 -11.71
N ILE A 38 -17.09 -8.78 -11.99
CA ILE A 38 -15.75 -9.01 -11.45
C ILE A 38 -14.76 -7.95 -11.94
N ALA A 39 -14.79 -7.61 -13.22
CA ALA A 39 -13.95 -6.57 -13.78
C ALA A 39 -14.22 -5.20 -13.12
N ALA A 40 -15.51 -4.84 -12.99
CA ALA A 40 -15.92 -3.59 -12.35
C ALA A 40 -15.49 -3.53 -10.87
N LEU A 41 -15.63 -4.62 -10.12
CA LEU A 41 -15.16 -4.71 -8.74
C LEU A 41 -13.63 -4.59 -8.64
N GLY A 42 -12.89 -5.22 -9.54
CA GLY A 42 -11.43 -5.10 -9.59
C GLY A 42 -10.98 -3.66 -9.80
N VAL A 43 -11.60 -2.96 -10.75
CA VAL A 43 -11.34 -1.53 -10.98
C VAL A 43 -11.69 -0.71 -9.74
N TRP A 44 -12.87 -0.93 -9.15
CA TRP A 44 -13.33 -0.17 -7.99
C TRP A 44 -12.44 -0.32 -6.76
N ILE A 45 -12.01 -1.55 -6.45
CA ILE A 45 -11.12 -1.84 -5.33
C ILE A 45 -9.77 -1.16 -5.54
N LEU A 46 -9.16 -1.33 -6.72
CA LEU A 46 -7.86 -0.69 -7.01
C LEU A 46 -7.98 0.83 -6.95
N PHE A 47 -9.02 1.41 -7.57
CA PHE A 47 -9.26 2.85 -7.54
C PHE A 47 -9.41 3.40 -6.13
N LYS A 48 -10.27 2.79 -5.30
CA LYS A 48 -10.46 3.19 -3.90
C LYS A 48 -9.15 3.12 -3.11
N THR A 49 -8.38 2.05 -3.31
CA THR A 49 -7.10 1.87 -2.62
C THR A 49 -6.12 2.99 -3.00
N GLN A 50 -6.04 3.39 -4.27
CA GLN A 50 -5.17 4.49 -4.69
C GLN A 50 -5.63 5.84 -4.10
N LEU A 51 -6.95 6.09 -4.04
CA LEU A 51 -7.48 7.29 -3.40
C LEU A 51 -7.12 7.35 -1.91
N ASP A 52 -7.32 6.27 -1.17
CA ASP A 52 -7.01 6.19 0.27
C ASP A 52 -5.50 6.44 0.53
N VAL A 53 -4.63 5.92 -0.35
CA VAL A 53 -3.17 6.12 -0.27
C VAL A 53 -2.77 7.57 -0.52
N ILE A 54 -3.32 8.20 -1.58
CA ILE A 54 -3.01 9.61 -1.90
C ILE A 54 -3.46 10.53 -0.76
N GLU A 55 -4.67 10.33 -0.24
CA GLU A 55 -5.19 11.13 0.87
C GLU A 55 -4.35 10.96 2.13
N GLY A 56 -4.06 9.70 2.52
CA GLY A 56 -3.27 9.39 3.71
C GLY A 56 -1.85 9.95 3.65
N MET A 57 -1.17 9.82 2.51
CA MET A 57 0.19 10.34 2.32
C MET A 57 0.20 11.87 2.33
N THR A 58 -0.75 12.51 1.67
CA THR A 58 -0.89 13.97 1.67
C THR A 58 -1.05 14.50 3.09
N ARG A 59 -1.94 13.88 3.87
CA ARG A 59 -2.18 14.27 5.26
C ARG A 59 -0.93 14.09 6.12
N SER A 60 -0.29 12.92 6.05
CA SER A 60 0.90 12.63 6.85
C SER A 60 2.05 13.60 6.56
N ILE A 61 2.32 13.89 5.28
CA ILE A 61 3.37 14.83 4.89
C ILE A 61 3.03 16.26 5.32
N THR A 62 1.77 16.66 5.16
CA THR A 62 1.30 17.98 5.62
C THR A 62 1.49 18.14 7.13
N ASP A 63 1.12 17.13 7.92
CA ASP A 63 1.28 17.16 9.39
C ASP A 63 2.75 17.23 9.81
N ILE A 64 3.64 16.48 9.13
CA ILE A 64 5.09 16.51 9.39
C ILE A 64 5.67 17.89 9.03
N LEU A 65 5.35 18.43 7.86
CA LEU A 65 5.84 19.74 7.42
C LEU A 65 5.34 20.87 8.33
N TRP A 66 4.07 20.81 8.72
CA TRP A 66 3.45 21.80 9.59
C TRP A 66 3.99 21.78 11.01
N THR A 67 4.16 20.59 11.59
CA THR A 67 4.65 20.42 12.97
C THR A 67 6.16 20.63 13.07
N GLY A 68 6.91 20.21 12.03
CA GLY A 68 8.37 20.22 12.02
C GLY A 68 9.00 21.56 11.63
N SER A 69 8.27 22.48 11.01
CA SER A 69 8.85 23.74 10.50
C SER A 69 8.01 24.97 10.84
N VAL A 70 8.55 25.80 11.73
CA VAL A 70 7.98 27.13 12.05
C VAL A 70 7.89 28.00 10.79
N ARG A 71 8.86 27.87 9.88
CA ARG A 71 8.90 28.64 8.62
C ARG A 71 7.77 28.27 7.66
N VAL A 72 7.33 27.01 7.66
CA VAL A 72 6.18 26.56 6.85
C VAL A 72 4.87 27.07 7.44
N ARG A 73 4.77 27.13 8.77
CA ARG A 73 3.58 27.67 9.47
C ARG A 73 3.42 29.18 9.26
N ASP A 74 4.51 29.92 9.31
CA ASP A 74 4.46 31.38 9.16
C ASP A 74 4.33 31.81 7.69
N TRP A 75 4.68 30.91 6.76
CA TRP A 75 4.52 31.13 5.34
C TRP A 75 3.02 31.14 4.97
N ARG A 76 2.59 32.19 4.26
CA ARG A 76 1.18 32.44 3.86
C ARG A 76 0.20 32.71 5.01
N GLY A 77 0.69 33.17 6.16
CA GLY A 77 -0.17 33.67 7.23
C GLY A 77 -0.89 32.58 8.03
N GLY A 78 -0.32 31.38 8.12
CA GLY A 78 -0.88 30.31 8.95
C GLY A 78 -1.95 29.44 8.26
N ASP A 79 -2.18 29.60 6.96
CA ASP A 79 -3.16 28.78 6.25
C ASP A 79 -2.57 27.41 5.80
N VAL A 80 -2.91 26.36 6.57
CA VAL A 80 -2.58 24.96 6.27
C VAL A 80 -3.06 24.51 4.90
N ARG A 81 -4.16 25.09 4.38
CA ARG A 81 -4.79 24.61 3.14
C ARG A 81 -3.84 24.72 1.96
N ALA A 82 -3.06 25.80 1.88
CA ALA A 82 -2.09 25.98 0.81
C ALA A 82 -1.02 24.87 0.81
N VAL A 83 -0.51 24.51 2.00
CA VAL A 83 0.47 23.41 2.15
C VAL A 83 -0.17 22.09 1.73
N TYR A 84 -1.38 21.81 2.20
CA TYR A 84 -2.11 20.59 1.86
C TYR A 84 -2.32 20.44 0.35
N TYR A 85 -2.83 21.48 -0.33
CA TYR A 85 -3.10 21.40 -1.77
C TYR A 85 -1.82 21.33 -2.60
N ILE A 86 -0.71 21.94 -2.16
CA ILE A 86 0.59 21.80 -2.81
C ILE A 86 1.08 20.34 -2.69
N VAL A 87 1.06 19.78 -1.48
CA VAL A 87 1.47 18.39 -1.23
C VAL A 87 0.60 17.43 -2.04
N LEU A 88 -0.72 17.63 -2.03
CA LEU A 88 -1.68 16.83 -2.81
C LEU A 88 -1.35 16.88 -4.31
N SER A 89 -1.11 18.08 -4.84
CA SER A 89 -0.79 18.28 -6.25
C SER A 89 0.52 17.60 -6.63
N VAL A 90 1.55 17.72 -5.80
CA VAL A 90 2.86 17.08 -6.03
C VAL A 90 2.71 15.55 -6.05
N ILE A 91 1.99 14.98 -5.08
CA ILE A 91 1.77 13.52 -5.02
C ILE A 91 0.94 13.03 -6.21
N ALA A 92 -0.14 13.74 -6.56
CA ALA A 92 -1.00 13.37 -7.68
C ALA A 92 -0.26 13.43 -9.01
N ILE A 93 0.49 14.51 -9.28
CA ILE A 93 1.31 14.66 -10.49
C ILE A 93 2.37 13.56 -10.53
N TRP A 94 3.04 13.28 -9.41
CA TRP A 94 4.02 12.21 -9.35
C TRP A 94 3.41 10.83 -9.64
N GLY A 95 2.22 10.53 -9.11
CA GLY A 95 1.50 9.29 -9.38
C GLY A 95 1.12 9.12 -10.85
N ILE A 96 0.69 10.19 -11.51
CA ILE A 96 0.41 10.20 -12.96
C ILE A 96 1.70 9.94 -13.75
N VAL A 97 2.77 10.67 -13.45
CA VAL A 97 4.08 10.52 -14.09
C VAL A 97 4.60 9.09 -13.92
N ALA A 98 4.60 8.55 -12.70
CA ALA A 98 5.08 7.20 -12.44
C ALA A 98 4.29 6.14 -13.22
N SER A 99 2.98 6.35 -13.40
CA SER A 99 2.09 5.46 -14.15
C SER A 99 2.33 5.50 -15.67
N MET A 100 2.94 6.58 -16.19
CA MET A 100 3.32 6.69 -17.61
C MET A 100 4.63 5.99 -17.93
N PHE A 101 5.55 5.86 -16.96
CA PHE A 101 6.90 5.35 -17.20
C PHE A 101 7.12 3.89 -16.79
N VAL A 102 6.21 3.27 -16.02
CA VAL A 102 6.42 1.93 -15.46
C VAL A 102 5.26 1.00 -15.83
N ALA A 103 5.61 -0.23 -16.22
CA ALA A 103 4.64 -1.26 -16.54
C ALA A 103 3.72 -1.57 -15.32
N PRO A 104 2.39 -1.69 -15.51
CA PRO A 104 1.43 -1.85 -14.40
C PRO A 104 1.67 -3.08 -13.53
N ASP A 105 2.19 -4.16 -14.11
CA ASP A 105 2.50 -5.41 -13.41
C ASP A 105 3.68 -5.24 -12.45
N LEU A 106 4.70 -4.49 -12.85
CA LEU A 106 5.86 -4.19 -12.02
C LEU A 106 5.48 -3.22 -10.89
N LEU A 107 4.66 -2.20 -11.17
CA LEU A 107 4.14 -1.29 -10.15
C LEU A 107 3.33 -2.03 -9.09
N LEU A 108 2.47 -2.96 -9.50
CA LEU A 108 1.66 -3.75 -8.57
C LEU A 108 2.54 -4.66 -7.70
N LYS A 109 3.52 -5.34 -8.30
CA LYS A 109 4.49 -6.18 -7.57
C LYS A 109 5.31 -5.36 -6.59
N ILE A 110 5.87 -4.22 -7.03
CA ILE A 110 6.66 -3.34 -6.16
C ILE A 110 5.78 -2.80 -5.03
N GLY A 111 4.58 -2.29 -5.34
CA GLY A 111 3.65 -1.75 -4.34
C GLY A 111 3.26 -2.74 -3.26
N ALA A 112 2.91 -3.98 -3.64
CA ALA A 112 2.58 -5.04 -2.68
C ALA A 112 3.75 -5.36 -1.73
N ASN A 113 4.98 -5.32 -2.24
CA ASN A 113 6.17 -5.64 -1.45
C ASN A 113 6.65 -4.45 -0.59
N ILE A 114 6.49 -3.22 -1.08
CA ILE A 114 6.76 -2.00 -0.30
C ILE A 114 5.86 -1.96 0.95
N ALA A 115 4.59 -2.36 0.84
CA ALA A 115 3.71 -2.44 2.01
C ALA A 115 4.29 -3.36 3.10
N GLY A 116 4.89 -4.48 2.72
CA GLY A 116 5.61 -5.37 3.64
C GLY A 116 6.79 -4.68 4.33
N ILE A 117 7.59 -3.91 3.59
CA ILE A 117 8.69 -3.10 4.15
C ILE A 117 8.15 -2.08 5.16
N VAL A 118 7.09 -1.36 4.79
CA VAL A 118 6.45 -0.37 5.67
C VAL A 118 5.97 -1.03 6.96
N PHE A 119 5.38 -2.22 6.90
CA PHE A 119 4.96 -2.95 8.11
C PHE A 119 6.12 -3.34 9.00
N ILE A 120 7.26 -3.76 8.45
CA ILE A 120 8.48 -4.05 9.23
C ILE A 120 8.95 -2.80 9.96
N VAL A 121 9.13 -1.69 9.24
CA VAL A 121 9.62 -0.43 9.80
C VAL A 121 8.64 0.11 10.85
N ALA A 122 7.34 0.11 10.55
CA ALA A 122 6.31 0.58 11.47
C ALA A 122 6.27 -0.27 12.75
N ALA A 123 6.33 -1.60 12.64
CA ALA A 123 6.31 -2.49 13.80
C ALA A 123 7.54 -2.29 14.71
N ILE A 124 8.73 -2.12 14.13
CA ILE A 124 9.95 -1.79 14.88
C ILE A 124 9.82 -0.43 15.56
N HIS A 125 9.32 0.59 14.85
CA HIS A 125 9.16 1.93 15.39
C HIS A 125 8.16 1.96 16.54
N VAL A 126 7.01 1.29 16.40
CA VAL A 126 6.01 1.14 17.45
C VAL A 126 6.58 0.39 18.65
N LEU A 127 7.37 -0.67 18.44
CA LEU A 127 8.03 -1.39 19.52
C LEU A 127 9.03 -0.50 20.28
N TYR A 128 9.81 0.32 19.56
CA TYR A 128 10.71 1.30 20.15
C TYR A 128 9.95 2.34 21.00
N VAL A 129 8.89 2.94 20.46
CA VAL A 129 8.04 3.90 21.19
C VAL A 129 7.44 3.26 22.45
N ASN A 130 6.93 2.03 22.34
CA ASN A 130 6.31 1.27 23.43
C ASN A 130 7.26 0.84 24.56
N THR A 131 8.58 0.87 24.32
CA THR A 131 9.59 0.41 25.28
C THR A 131 10.44 1.54 25.84
N LYS A 132 10.81 2.52 25.01
CA LYS A 132 11.72 3.63 25.35
C LYS A 132 11.01 4.93 25.70
N LEU A 133 9.97 5.31 24.94
CA LEU A 133 9.33 6.63 25.07
C LEU A 133 8.15 6.63 26.05
N LEU A 134 7.42 5.51 26.16
CA LEU A 134 6.24 5.41 27.03
C LEU A 134 6.60 5.18 28.52
N PRO A 135 6.01 5.97 29.45
CA PRO A 135 6.13 5.75 30.88
C PRO A 135 5.73 4.32 31.29
N PRO A 136 6.36 3.72 32.32
CA PRO A 136 6.14 2.33 32.69
C PRO A 136 4.67 1.93 32.89
N ALA A 137 3.85 2.84 33.41
CA ALA A 137 2.43 2.62 33.67
C ALA A 137 1.53 2.50 32.42
N LEU A 138 1.98 3.04 31.27
CA LEU A 138 1.22 3.03 30.01
C LEU A 138 1.77 2.01 29.01
N ARG A 139 2.74 1.19 29.42
CA ARG A 139 3.37 0.22 28.54
C ARG A 139 2.35 -0.87 28.17
N PRO A 140 2.19 -1.17 26.87
CA PRO A 140 1.30 -2.25 26.45
C PRO A 140 1.79 -3.60 26.99
N PRO A 141 0.87 -4.56 27.22
CA PRO A 141 1.21 -5.87 27.73
C PRO A 141 2.21 -6.59 26.81
N THR A 142 3.02 -7.46 27.40
CA THR A 142 4.10 -8.18 26.71
C THR A 142 3.64 -8.97 25.50
N TRP A 143 2.43 -9.55 25.51
CA TRP A 143 1.86 -10.24 24.34
C TRP A 143 1.79 -9.35 23.09
N ARG A 144 1.36 -8.08 23.22
CA ARG A 144 1.29 -7.15 22.07
C ARG A 144 2.67 -6.87 21.49
N ARG A 145 3.72 -6.85 22.33
CA ARG A 145 5.11 -6.69 21.89
C ARG A 145 5.60 -7.93 21.15
N CYS A 146 5.25 -9.13 21.64
CA CYS A 146 5.54 -10.37 20.93
C CYS A 146 4.83 -10.43 19.57
N THR A 147 3.59 -9.95 19.46
CA THR A 147 2.87 -9.87 18.18
C THR A 147 3.58 -8.94 17.18
N LEU A 148 4.08 -7.79 17.64
CA LEU A 148 4.88 -6.88 16.78
C LEU A 148 6.17 -7.53 16.29
N LEU A 149 6.87 -8.26 17.16
CA LEU A 149 8.07 -9.02 16.77
C LEU A 149 7.73 -10.14 15.77
N ALA A 150 6.64 -10.86 15.99
CA ALA A 150 6.16 -11.88 15.06
C ALA A 150 5.82 -11.27 13.69
N MET A 151 5.21 -10.08 13.67
CA MET A 151 4.89 -9.34 12.46
C MET A 151 6.16 -8.93 11.69
N VAL A 152 7.20 -8.44 12.39
CA VAL A 152 8.51 -8.15 11.80
C VAL A 152 9.13 -9.41 11.20
N ALA A 153 9.13 -10.52 11.94
CA ALA A 153 9.70 -11.79 11.45
C ALA A 153 8.94 -12.32 10.23
N PHE A 154 7.61 -12.27 10.25
CA PHE A 154 6.75 -12.72 9.15
C PHE A 154 6.99 -11.91 7.88
N TYR A 155 6.87 -10.58 7.92
CA TYR A 155 7.08 -9.75 6.74
C TYR A 155 8.55 -9.74 6.31
N GLY A 156 9.50 -9.83 7.24
CA GLY A 156 10.92 -9.96 6.93
C GLY A 156 11.25 -11.24 6.17
N PHE A 157 10.65 -12.37 6.54
CA PHE A 157 10.79 -13.62 5.80
C PHE A 157 10.29 -13.50 4.35
N PHE A 158 9.09 -12.93 4.15
CA PHE A 158 8.56 -12.71 2.80
C PHE A 158 9.40 -11.75 1.98
N LEU A 159 9.94 -10.70 2.61
CA LEU A 159 10.84 -9.76 1.93
C LEU A 159 12.10 -10.45 1.42
N VAL A 160 12.71 -11.33 2.21
CA VAL A 160 13.88 -12.12 1.77
C VAL A 160 13.51 -13.03 0.60
N LEU A 161 12.34 -13.67 0.64
CA LEU A 161 11.86 -14.53 -0.44
C LEU A 161 11.65 -13.74 -1.74
N VAL A 162 11.06 -12.56 -1.64
CA VAL A 162 10.84 -11.65 -2.77
C VAL A 162 12.17 -11.14 -3.32
N ALA A 163 13.11 -10.73 -2.47
CA ALA A 163 14.43 -10.28 -2.91
C ALA A 163 15.16 -11.36 -3.71
N LYS A 164 15.04 -12.63 -3.30
CA LYS A 164 15.56 -13.78 -4.06
C LYS A 164 14.84 -14.02 -5.39
N SER A 165 13.60 -13.59 -5.54
CA SER A 165 12.85 -13.72 -6.79
C SER A 165 13.27 -12.69 -7.85
N PHE A 166 13.96 -11.61 -7.46
CA PHE A 166 14.44 -10.57 -8.38
C PHE A 166 15.90 -10.79 -8.83
N LEU A 167 16.65 -11.69 -8.19
CA LEU A 167 18.01 -12.11 -8.54
C LEU A 167 17.97 -13.38 -9.41
#